data_AF-A0A2V3ZS86-F1
#
_entry.id   AF-A0A2V3ZS86-F1
#
_cell.length_a   1.000
_cell.length_b   1.000
_cell.length_c   1.000
_cell.angle_alpha   90.00
_cell.angle_beta   90.00
_cell.angle_gamma   90.00
#
_symmetry.space_group_name_H-M   'P 1'
#
loop_
_entity.id
_entity.type
_entity.pdbx_description
1 polymer ?
#
loop_
_entity_poly.entity_id
_entity_poly.type
_entity_poly.pdbx_seq_one_letter_code
_entity_poly.pdbx_strand_id
1 'polypeptide(L)'
;MKYLFIAILTCFAVVSKSQIYKSEKFNKFIDCFRSSFKEIPKELFYEICDEEENDRLVGVDAVKILNDESNITVLVDLVYPEGGYTSMVMIYTFSNSGELLERTALGNNMLDLSGGDQCEFEMKSKNLLEVVQKNIVYEGVDYEIERVADSTYKYYFIDENGFDVILSRITQKRKYILPSLKVFNSKELYQYEESELDIMRNEIFADHGYIFKSKKWSDYFSKIAWYQPRFDDVSDKLTEIEKINIKRILEVSKRK
;
A
#
# COMPACT_ATOMS: atom_id res chain seq x y z
N MET A 1 8.31 25.02 50.25
CA MET A 1 7.98 23.62 49.90
C MET A 1 6.51 23.38 49.52
N LYS A 2 5.50 23.93 50.21
CA LYS A 2 4.07 23.75 49.82
C LYS A 2 3.71 24.25 48.40
N TYR A 3 4.23 25.40 47.98
CA TYR A 3 3.93 25.98 46.65
C TYR A 3 4.51 25.19 45.48
N LEU A 4 5.68 24.54 45.65
CA LEU A 4 6.31 23.71 44.62
C LEU A 4 5.52 22.40 44.41
N PHE A 5 5.02 21.81 45.50
CA PHE A 5 4.18 20.60 45.45
C PHE A 5 2.82 20.86 44.77
N ILE A 6 2.18 22.00 45.05
CA ILE A 6 0.91 22.37 44.42
C ILE A 6 1.10 22.62 42.92
N ALA A 7 2.17 23.33 42.52
CA ALA A 7 2.48 23.59 41.10
C ALA A 7 2.71 22.30 40.30
N ILE A 8 3.46 21.34 40.87
CA ILE A 8 3.71 20.04 40.24
C ILE A 8 2.39 19.24 40.11
N LEU A 9 1.59 19.14 41.17
CA LEU A 9 0.28 18.46 41.10
C LEU A 9 -0.68 19.10 40.09
N THR A 10 -0.70 20.43 39.97
CA THR A 10 -1.53 21.12 38.98
C THR A 10 -1.04 20.90 37.55
N CYS A 11 0.28 20.90 37.31
CA CYS A 11 0.83 20.60 35.99
C CYS A 11 0.53 19.15 35.58
N PHE A 12 0.71 18.19 36.48
CA PHE A 12 0.38 16.78 36.21
C PHE A 12 -1.12 16.57 35.93
N ALA A 13 -2.02 17.23 36.67
CA ALA A 13 -3.46 17.13 36.47
C ALA A 13 -3.95 17.81 35.17
N VAL A 14 -3.28 18.87 34.72
CA VAL A 14 -3.59 19.54 33.44
C VAL A 14 -3.10 18.70 32.26
N VAL A 15 -1.89 18.14 32.35
CA VAL A 15 -1.33 17.22 31.33
C VAL A 15 -2.21 15.97 31.22
N SER A 16 -2.63 15.38 32.33
CA SER A 16 -3.48 14.17 32.29
C SER A 16 -4.86 14.42 31.68
N LYS A 17 -5.50 15.56 31.99
CA LYS A 17 -6.80 15.93 31.37
C LYS A 17 -6.66 16.20 29.86
N SER A 18 -5.61 16.89 29.45
CA SER A 18 -5.33 17.16 28.04
C SER A 18 -5.13 15.87 27.25
N GLN A 19 -4.42 14.90 27.84
CA GLN A 19 -4.14 13.62 27.20
C GLN A 19 -5.39 12.73 27.10
N ILE A 20 -6.24 12.72 28.13
CA ILE A 20 -7.56 12.04 28.08
C ILE A 20 -8.43 12.63 26.97
N TYR A 21 -8.50 13.96 26.88
CA TYR A 21 -9.29 14.65 25.86
C TYR A 21 -8.81 14.34 24.44
N LYS A 22 -7.49 14.31 24.21
CA LYS A 22 -6.91 13.90 22.92
C LYS A 22 -7.26 12.45 22.58
N SER A 23 -7.19 11.55 23.55
CA SER A 23 -7.58 10.14 23.37
C SER A 23 -9.06 9.97 23.03
N GLU A 24 -9.97 10.74 23.66
CA GLU A 24 -11.40 10.70 23.33
C GLU A 24 -11.68 11.16 21.90
N LYS A 25 -11.01 12.23 21.44
CA LYS A 25 -11.12 12.70 20.05
C LYS A 25 -10.57 11.68 19.06
N PHE A 26 -9.42 11.10 19.37
CA PHE A 26 -8.83 10.06 18.53
C PHE A 26 -9.75 8.84 18.41
N ASN A 27 -10.37 8.40 19.49
CA ASN A 27 -11.35 7.31 19.44
C ASN A 27 -12.55 7.66 18.55
N LYS A 28 -13.08 8.89 18.64
CA LYS A 28 -14.14 9.37 17.74
C LYS A 28 -13.70 9.35 16.27
N PHE A 29 -12.45 9.73 15.99
CA PHE A 29 -11.87 9.66 14.65
C PHE A 29 -11.81 8.22 14.14
N ILE A 30 -11.33 7.28 14.96
CA ILE A 30 -11.29 5.84 14.60
C ILE A 30 -12.69 5.26 14.41
N ASP A 31 -13.68 5.70 15.19
CA ASP A 31 -15.06 5.21 15.06
C ASP A 31 -15.71 5.60 13.71
N CYS A 32 -15.26 6.68 13.05
CA CYS A 32 -15.70 7.02 11.69
C CYS A 32 -15.42 5.90 10.68
N PHE A 33 -14.34 5.12 10.85
CA PHE A 33 -13.99 4.00 9.97
C PHE A 33 -14.86 2.76 10.17
N ARG A 34 -15.57 2.70 11.29
CA ARG A 34 -16.50 1.63 11.64
C ARG A 34 -17.96 2.02 11.38
N SER A 35 -18.20 3.29 11.09
CA SER A 35 -19.51 3.86 10.81
C SER A 35 -19.98 3.54 9.38
N SER A 36 -21.30 3.46 9.20
CA SER A 36 -21.92 3.32 7.88
C SER A 36 -21.77 4.58 7.02
N PHE A 37 -21.65 5.76 7.63
CA PHE A 37 -21.59 7.05 6.93
C PHE A 37 -20.20 7.38 6.40
N LYS A 38 -19.15 6.79 6.98
CA LYS A 38 -17.74 6.97 6.59
C LYS A 38 -17.20 8.41 6.50
N GLU A 39 -17.97 9.44 6.80
CA GLU A 39 -17.49 10.82 6.82
C GLU A 39 -16.76 11.14 8.14
N ILE A 40 -15.62 11.82 8.05
CA ILE A 40 -14.84 12.34 9.18
C ILE A 40 -15.10 13.85 9.25
N PRO A 41 -15.58 14.40 10.39
CA PRO A 41 -15.71 15.84 10.57
C PRO A 41 -14.38 16.55 10.32
N LYS A 42 -14.37 17.59 9.49
CA LYS A 42 -13.13 18.27 9.04
C LYS A 42 -12.31 18.83 10.21
N GLU A 43 -12.97 19.43 11.21
CA GLU A 43 -12.30 19.98 12.39
C GLU A 43 -11.60 18.88 13.19
N LEU A 44 -12.23 17.69 13.27
CA LEU A 44 -11.63 16.53 13.91
C LEU A 44 -10.44 16.00 13.11
N PHE A 45 -10.57 15.96 11.78
CA PHE A 45 -9.48 15.57 10.88
C PHE A 45 -8.26 16.50 11.02
N TYR A 46 -8.45 17.82 10.92
CA TYR A 46 -7.34 18.80 11.03
C TYR A 46 -6.60 18.65 12.36
N GLU A 47 -7.32 18.49 13.47
CA GLU A 47 -6.71 18.34 14.79
C GLU A 47 -5.98 17.01 14.98
N ILE A 48 -6.57 15.89 14.55
CA ILE A 48 -5.99 14.56 14.77
C ILE A 48 -4.84 14.29 13.80
N CYS A 49 -5.01 14.65 12.53
CA CYS A 49 -4.04 14.41 11.48
C CYS A 49 -2.96 15.48 11.40
N ASP A 50 -2.96 16.50 12.27
CA ASP A 50 -2.03 17.63 12.26
C ASP A 50 -1.94 18.29 10.86
N GLU A 51 -3.12 18.56 10.29
CA GLU A 51 -3.28 19.17 8.97
C GLU A 51 -3.77 20.61 9.11
N GLU A 52 -3.28 21.50 8.26
CA GLU A 52 -3.74 22.89 8.21
C GLU A 52 -5.16 22.97 7.64
N GLU A 53 -5.96 23.89 8.16
CA GLU A 53 -7.28 24.17 7.61
C GLU A 53 -7.18 24.56 6.13
N ASN A 54 -7.98 23.89 5.30
CA ASN A 54 -7.98 24.10 3.85
C ASN A 54 -9.40 24.39 3.36
N ASP A 55 -9.64 25.62 2.93
CA ASP A 55 -10.95 26.07 2.41
C ASP A 55 -11.43 25.29 1.18
N ARG A 56 -10.50 24.65 0.45
CA ARG A 56 -10.83 23.82 -0.72
C ARG A 56 -11.25 22.40 -0.34
N LEU A 57 -10.96 21.94 0.88
CA LEU A 57 -11.35 20.59 1.30
C LEU A 57 -12.86 20.55 1.59
N VAL A 58 -13.60 19.85 0.73
CA VAL A 58 -15.07 19.77 0.84
C VAL A 58 -15.54 18.57 1.65
N GLY A 59 -14.75 17.50 1.70
CA GLY A 59 -15.08 16.29 2.44
C GLY A 59 -13.84 15.50 2.84
N VAL A 60 -13.98 14.68 3.88
CA VAL A 60 -12.94 13.78 4.38
C VAL A 60 -13.60 12.44 4.68
N ASP A 61 -13.23 11.41 3.95
CA ASP A 61 -13.86 10.09 4.06
C ASP A 61 -12.91 9.07 4.71
N ALA A 62 -13.40 8.40 5.74
CA ALA A 62 -12.81 7.23 6.36
C ALA A 62 -12.92 6.02 5.42
N VAL A 63 -11.82 5.69 4.76
CA VAL A 63 -11.81 4.61 3.76
C VAL A 63 -11.70 3.24 4.42
N LYS A 64 -10.61 3.02 5.18
CA LYS A 64 -10.27 1.70 5.72
C LYS A 64 -9.23 1.75 6.84
N ILE A 65 -9.39 0.91 7.86
CA ILE A 65 -8.30 0.57 8.81
C ILE A 65 -7.49 -0.58 8.19
N LEU A 66 -6.19 -0.37 8.03
CA LEU A 66 -5.25 -1.36 7.46
C LEU A 66 -4.52 -2.16 8.53
N ASN A 67 -4.27 -1.55 9.69
CA ASN A 67 -3.67 -2.19 10.87
C ASN A 67 -4.22 -1.54 12.14
N ASP A 68 -4.44 -2.33 13.19
CA ASP A 68 -4.92 -1.90 14.51
C ASP A 68 -4.26 -2.65 15.67
N GLU A 69 -3.06 -3.20 15.46
CA GLU A 69 -2.30 -3.93 16.48
C GLU A 69 -1.59 -2.96 17.47
N SER A 70 -0.32 -2.62 17.24
CA SER A 70 0.45 -1.71 18.11
C SER A 70 0.33 -0.23 17.71
N ASN A 71 0.41 0.05 16.41
CA ASN A 71 0.06 1.34 15.82
C ASN A 71 -1.17 1.17 14.93
N ILE A 72 -1.93 2.23 14.73
CA ILE A 72 -3.13 2.21 13.90
C ILE A 72 -2.82 2.87 12.56
N THR A 73 -2.93 2.10 11.47
CA THR A 73 -2.71 2.58 10.10
C THR A 73 -4.03 2.66 9.37
N VAL A 74 -4.36 3.82 8.81
CA VAL A 74 -5.66 4.09 8.17
C VAL A 74 -5.52 4.76 6.80
N LEU A 75 -6.52 4.57 5.95
CA LEU A 75 -6.70 5.26 4.69
C LEU A 75 -7.80 6.31 4.80
N VAL A 76 -7.50 7.54 4.39
CA VAL A 76 -8.45 8.64 4.35
C VAL A 76 -8.49 9.19 2.93
N ASP A 77 -9.69 9.47 2.41
CA ASP A 77 -9.84 10.14 1.11
C ASP A 77 -10.21 11.62 1.33
N LEU A 78 -9.45 12.52 0.72
CA LEU A 78 -9.62 13.96 0.83
C LEU A 78 -10.29 14.48 -0.44
N VAL A 79 -11.51 15.01 -0.32
CA VAL A 79 -12.34 15.38 -1.47
C VAL A 79 -12.23 16.88 -1.76
N TYR A 80 -12.04 17.24 -3.04
CA TYR A 80 -11.85 18.62 -3.51
C TYR A 80 -12.82 18.96 -4.66
N PRO A 81 -13.27 20.23 -4.78
CA PRO A 81 -14.18 20.69 -5.82
C PRO A 81 -13.41 21.19 -7.04
N GLU A 82 -13.07 20.33 -8.00
CA GLU A 82 -12.28 20.70 -9.19
C GLU A 82 -13.01 20.34 -10.51
N GLY A 83 -14.26 20.79 -10.68
CA GLY A 83 -15.00 20.63 -11.95
C GLY A 83 -15.41 19.19 -12.31
N GLY A 84 -15.11 18.22 -11.43
CA GLY A 84 -15.39 16.79 -11.55
C GLY A 84 -15.18 16.09 -10.20
N TYR A 85 -15.05 14.76 -10.19
CA TYR A 85 -14.71 14.02 -8.98
C TYR A 85 -13.18 14.06 -8.79
N THR A 86 -12.74 14.85 -7.80
CA THR A 86 -11.33 14.96 -7.44
C THR A 86 -11.12 14.60 -5.98
N SER A 87 -10.23 13.64 -5.73
CA SER A 87 -9.86 13.25 -4.37
C SER A 87 -8.41 12.83 -4.25
N MET A 88 -7.86 12.87 -3.04
CA MET A 88 -6.52 12.40 -2.73
C MET A 88 -6.58 11.37 -1.61
N VAL A 89 -6.10 10.17 -1.91
CA VAL A 89 -6.03 9.07 -0.95
C VAL A 89 -4.75 9.21 -0.15
N MET A 90 -4.90 9.38 1.15
CA MET A 90 -3.82 9.51 2.12
C MET A 90 -3.75 8.27 3.00
N ILE A 91 -2.54 7.88 3.38
CA ILE A 91 -2.29 6.91 4.44
C ILE A 91 -1.71 7.64 5.65
N TYR A 92 -2.20 7.28 6.84
CA TYR A 92 -1.72 7.80 8.12
C TYR A 92 -1.45 6.63 9.07
N THR A 93 -0.38 6.75 9.86
CA THR A 93 -0.13 5.86 10.99
C THR A 93 -0.08 6.69 12.27
N PHE A 94 -0.83 6.21 13.26
CA PHE A 94 -0.91 6.79 14.59
C PHE A 94 -0.41 5.79 15.63
N SER A 95 0.16 6.27 16.72
CA SER A 95 0.34 5.44 17.91
C SER A 95 -1.03 5.08 18.50
N ASN A 96 -1.08 4.04 19.33
CA ASN A 96 -2.29 3.68 20.08
C ASN A 96 -2.83 4.79 21.01
N SER A 97 -2.04 5.84 21.28
CA SER A 97 -2.49 7.01 22.06
C SER A 97 -3.01 8.17 21.20
N GLY A 98 -3.01 8.03 19.87
CA GLY A 98 -3.48 9.05 18.92
C GLY A 98 -2.42 10.10 18.57
N GLU A 99 -1.14 9.78 18.70
CA GLU A 99 -0.05 10.60 18.16
C GLU A 99 0.19 10.23 16.70
N LEU A 100 0.20 11.21 15.80
CA LEU A 100 0.57 10.98 14.39
C LEU A 100 2.05 10.62 14.30
N LEU A 101 2.36 9.47 13.71
CA LEU A 101 3.73 8.98 13.53
C LEU A 101 4.25 9.23 12.13
N GLU A 102 3.43 8.95 11.11
CA GLU A 102 3.78 9.16 9.71
C GLU A 102 2.53 9.30 8.82
N ARG A 103 2.72 9.92 7.65
CA ARG A 103 1.70 10.07 6.61
C ARG A 103 2.31 10.21 5.23
N THR A 104 1.60 9.79 4.19
CA THR A 104 1.93 10.12 2.79
C THR A 104 0.69 10.06 1.90
N ALA A 105 0.75 10.74 0.76
CA ALA A 105 -0.21 10.54 -0.33
C ALA A 105 0.06 9.20 -1.03
N LEU A 106 -0.98 8.40 -1.25
CA LEU A 106 -0.91 7.15 -2.00
C LEU A 106 -1.16 7.38 -3.50
N GLY A 107 -2.16 8.21 -3.82
CA GLY A 107 -2.58 8.52 -5.18
C GLY A 107 -3.76 9.48 -5.19
N ASN A 108 -4.22 9.83 -6.38
CA ASN A 108 -5.31 10.79 -6.57
C ASN A 108 -6.34 10.25 -7.56
N ASN A 109 -7.58 10.70 -7.37
CA ASN A 109 -8.64 10.61 -8.36
C ASN A 109 -8.82 12.00 -8.96
N MET A 110 -8.80 12.10 -10.27
CA MET A 110 -9.07 13.33 -11.01
C MET A 110 -9.75 12.90 -12.31
N LEU A 111 -11.07 12.73 -12.24
CA LEU A 111 -11.87 12.21 -13.33
C LEU A 111 -12.84 13.27 -13.85
N ASP A 112 -12.94 13.36 -15.17
CA ASP A 112 -13.95 14.11 -15.90
C ASP A 112 -14.69 13.23 -16.91
N LEU A 113 -15.49 13.84 -17.79
CA LEU A 113 -16.28 13.10 -18.79
C LEU A 113 -15.41 12.37 -19.83
N SER A 114 -14.15 12.78 -20.04
CA SER A 114 -13.22 12.16 -20.98
C SER A 114 -12.33 11.08 -20.35
N GLY A 115 -12.35 10.97 -19.03
CA GLY A 115 -11.51 10.05 -18.26
C GLY A 115 -10.65 10.80 -17.27
N GLY A 116 -9.45 10.31 -17.04
CA GLY A 116 -8.48 10.92 -16.13
C GLY A 116 -7.80 9.91 -15.23
N ASP A 117 -7.27 10.40 -14.13
CA ASP A 117 -6.47 9.59 -13.22
C ASP A 117 -7.36 8.97 -12.14
N GLN A 118 -7.25 7.67 -11.95
CA GLN A 118 -7.98 6.92 -10.94
C GLN A 118 -7.02 6.13 -10.05
N CYS A 119 -7.15 6.30 -8.74
CA CYS A 119 -6.39 5.58 -7.74
C CYS A 119 -7.23 4.43 -7.18
N GLU A 120 -6.77 3.20 -7.41
CA GLU A 120 -7.32 2.00 -6.80
C GLU A 120 -6.33 1.40 -5.80
N PHE A 121 -6.83 0.70 -4.79
CA PHE A 121 -5.97 0.03 -3.82
C PHE A 121 -6.62 -1.25 -3.29
N GLU A 122 -5.80 -2.28 -3.07
CA GLU A 122 -6.24 -3.60 -2.64
C GLU A 122 -5.20 -4.24 -1.70
N MET A 123 -5.66 -4.87 -0.62
CA MET A 123 -4.79 -5.71 0.22
C MET A 123 -4.53 -7.04 -0.50
N LYS A 124 -3.30 -7.28 -0.94
CA LYS A 124 -2.90 -8.53 -1.63
C LYS A 124 -2.53 -9.65 -0.66
N SER A 125 -2.19 -9.29 0.57
CA SER A 125 -1.99 -10.18 1.72
C SER A 125 -2.39 -9.42 3.00
N LYS A 126 -2.17 -10.01 4.19
CA LYS A 126 -2.39 -9.33 5.48
C LYS A 126 -1.59 -8.02 5.57
N ASN A 127 -0.37 -8.00 5.05
CA ASN A 127 0.61 -6.94 5.26
C ASN A 127 1.02 -6.21 3.97
N LEU A 128 0.37 -6.51 2.83
CA LEU A 128 0.77 -5.93 1.54
C LEU A 128 -0.40 -5.18 0.90
N LEU A 129 -0.32 -3.85 0.89
CA LEU A 129 -1.22 -2.98 0.13
C LEU A 129 -0.65 -2.74 -1.27
N GLU A 130 -1.44 -3.02 -2.29
CA GLU A 130 -1.21 -2.59 -3.66
C GLU A 130 -1.97 -1.28 -3.90
N VAL A 131 -1.29 -0.30 -4.50
CA VAL A 131 -1.88 0.96 -4.96
C VAL A 131 -1.62 1.07 -6.45
N VAL A 132 -2.69 1.22 -7.23
CA VAL A 132 -2.65 1.30 -8.69
C VAL A 132 -3.17 2.66 -9.12
N GLN A 133 -2.32 3.46 -9.73
CA GLN A 133 -2.73 4.68 -10.41
C GLN A 133 -2.97 4.35 -11.87
N LYS A 134 -4.23 4.41 -12.31
CA LYS A 134 -4.66 4.16 -13.69
C LYS A 134 -4.95 5.48 -14.39
N ASN A 135 -4.59 5.55 -15.66
CA ASN A 135 -5.13 6.57 -16.56
C ASN A 135 -6.27 5.94 -17.35
N ILE A 136 -7.49 6.41 -17.08
CA ILE A 136 -8.73 5.96 -17.69
C ILE A 136 -9.07 6.89 -18.84
N VAL A 137 -9.55 6.32 -19.95
CA VAL A 137 -10.07 7.06 -21.09
C VAL A 137 -11.48 6.55 -21.36
N TYR A 138 -12.43 7.47 -21.43
CA TYR A 138 -13.78 7.17 -21.85
C TYR A 138 -13.97 7.52 -23.32
N GLU A 139 -14.38 6.54 -24.11
CA GLU A 139 -14.60 6.64 -25.56
C GLU A 139 -16.03 6.24 -25.94
N GLY A 140 -16.40 6.48 -27.21
CA GLY A 140 -17.72 6.11 -27.75
C GLY A 140 -18.79 7.19 -27.61
N VAL A 141 -19.97 6.93 -28.18
CA VAL A 141 -21.14 7.79 -27.98
C VAL A 141 -21.57 7.65 -26.52
N ASP A 142 -21.79 8.76 -25.83
CA ASP A 142 -22.17 8.81 -24.42
C ASP A 142 -21.14 8.22 -23.43
N TYR A 143 -19.85 8.10 -23.82
CA TYR A 143 -18.74 7.70 -22.94
C TYR A 143 -18.86 6.29 -22.34
N GLU A 144 -19.60 5.39 -22.99
CA GLU A 144 -19.84 4.02 -22.49
C GLU A 144 -18.61 3.10 -22.54
N ILE A 145 -17.59 3.43 -23.32
CA ILE A 145 -16.40 2.58 -23.48
C ILE A 145 -15.32 3.07 -22.53
N GLU A 146 -15.11 2.32 -21.45
CA GLU A 146 -13.98 2.54 -20.55
C GLU A 146 -12.75 1.74 -20.99
N ARG A 147 -11.61 2.44 -21.10
CA ARG A 147 -10.31 1.81 -21.35
C ARG A 147 -9.27 2.32 -20.36
N VAL A 148 -8.43 1.41 -19.88
CA VAL A 148 -7.20 1.75 -19.15
C VAL A 148 -6.08 2.01 -20.17
N ALA A 149 -5.62 3.26 -20.28
CA ALA A 149 -4.54 3.66 -21.18
C ALA A 149 -3.16 3.26 -20.64
N ASP A 150 -2.93 3.48 -19.34
CA ASP A 150 -1.71 3.07 -18.64
C ASP A 150 -2.00 2.81 -17.15
N SER A 151 -1.07 2.15 -16.45
CA SER A 151 -1.16 1.89 -15.02
C SER A 151 0.22 1.85 -14.36
N THR A 152 0.34 2.54 -13.22
CA THR A 152 1.52 2.44 -12.35
C THR A 152 1.16 1.73 -11.04
N TYR A 153 2.08 0.90 -10.55
CA TYR A 153 1.87 0.08 -9.36
C TYR A 153 2.86 0.51 -8.27
N LYS A 154 2.35 0.75 -7.07
CA LYS A 154 3.13 0.96 -5.85
C LYS A 154 2.68 -0.03 -4.80
N TYR A 155 3.61 -0.46 -3.95
CA TYR A 155 3.31 -1.42 -2.90
C TYR A 155 3.81 -0.89 -1.57
N TYR A 156 2.98 -1.08 -0.55
CA TYR A 156 3.29 -0.69 0.81
C TYR A 156 3.21 -1.94 1.69
N PHE A 157 4.31 -2.23 2.38
CA PHE A 157 4.30 -3.17 3.49
C PHE A 157 3.69 -2.47 4.70
N ILE A 158 2.81 -3.16 5.42
CA ILE A 158 2.11 -2.60 6.58
C ILE A 158 2.27 -3.57 7.73
N ASP A 159 2.74 -3.09 8.87
CA ASP A 159 2.90 -3.88 10.08
C ASP A 159 2.54 -3.09 11.34
N GLU A 160 2.90 -3.64 12.50
CA GLU A 160 2.64 -3.05 13.81
C GLU A 160 3.33 -1.71 14.04
N ASN A 161 4.37 -1.38 13.26
CA ASN A 161 5.13 -0.14 13.38
C ASN A 161 4.60 0.96 12.45
N GLY A 162 4.03 0.61 11.29
CA GLY A 162 3.51 1.57 10.33
C GLY A 162 3.47 1.05 8.92
N PHE A 163 3.96 1.83 7.96
CA PHE A 163 4.06 1.41 6.56
C PHE A 163 5.40 1.73 5.91
N ASP A 164 5.86 0.85 5.02
CA ASP A 164 7.07 1.01 4.25
C ASP A 164 6.79 0.84 2.75
N VAL A 165 7.34 1.73 1.92
CA VAL A 165 7.28 1.56 0.45
C VAL A 165 8.18 0.40 0.04
N ILE A 166 7.64 -0.57 -0.69
CA ILE A 166 8.42 -1.65 -1.27
C ILE A 166 9.05 -1.16 -2.58
N LEU A 167 10.37 -1.00 -2.54
CA LEU A 167 11.18 -0.67 -3.72
C LEU A 167 11.85 -1.93 -4.26
N SER A 168 11.38 -2.42 -5.41
CA SER A 168 11.98 -3.59 -6.07
C SER A 168 13.26 -3.20 -6.82
N ARG A 169 14.41 -3.70 -6.37
CA ARG A 169 15.70 -3.59 -7.08
C ARG A 169 15.93 -4.84 -7.91
N ILE A 170 15.60 -4.78 -9.20
CA ILE A 170 15.58 -5.95 -10.09
C ILE A 170 16.62 -5.81 -11.20
N THR A 171 17.24 -6.93 -11.57
CA THR A 171 18.08 -6.98 -12.77
C THR A 171 17.24 -6.79 -14.03
N GLN A 172 17.42 -5.64 -14.69
CA GLN A 172 16.67 -5.26 -15.91
C GLN A 172 16.90 -6.18 -17.12
N LYS A 173 17.87 -7.09 -17.05
CA LYS A 173 18.19 -8.07 -18.10
C LYS A 173 17.42 -9.39 -17.97
N ARG A 174 16.58 -9.56 -16.94
CA ARG A 174 15.70 -10.73 -16.79
C ARG A 174 14.69 -10.81 -17.93
N LYS A 175 14.32 -12.03 -18.34
CA LYS A 175 13.25 -12.21 -19.33
C LYS A 175 11.91 -11.81 -18.75
N TYR A 176 11.67 -12.14 -17.47
CA TYR A 176 10.44 -11.84 -16.76
C TYR A 176 10.71 -10.97 -15.53
N ILE A 177 10.66 -9.65 -15.73
CA ILE A 177 10.81 -8.65 -14.66
C ILE A 177 9.53 -8.47 -13.83
N LEU A 178 8.36 -8.59 -14.48
CA LEU A 178 7.08 -8.25 -13.90
C LEU A 178 6.75 -9.02 -12.61
N PRO A 179 7.08 -10.32 -12.46
CA PRO A 179 6.81 -11.05 -11.21
C PRO A 179 7.50 -10.51 -9.95
N SER A 180 8.46 -9.59 -10.11
CA SER A 180 9.10 -8.88 -9.00
C SER A 180 8.62 -7.43 -8.85
N LEU A 181 7.83 -6.93 -9.81
CA LEU A 181 7.31 -5.55 -9.85
C LEU A 181 5.81 -5.46 -9.55
N LYS A 182 5.04 -6.51 -9.86
CA LYS A 182 3.59 -6.51 -9.75
C LYS A 182 3.09 -7.85 -9.25
N VAL A 183 2.07 -7.86 -8.40
CA VAL A 183 1.36 -9.08 -7.97
C VAL A 183 0.44 -9.59 -9.08
N PHE A 184 0.68 -10.80 -9.56
CA PHE A 184 -0.09 -11.42 -10.64
C PHE A 184 -1.37 -12.08 -10.14
N ASN A 185 -2.49 -11.86 -10.82
CA ASN A 185 -3.68 -12.68 -10.61
C ASN A 185 -3.62 -13.99 -11.43
N SER A 186 -4.50 -14.94 -11.11
CA SER A 186 -4.50 -16.25 -11.78
C SER A 186 -4.72 -16.14 -13.29
N LYS A 187 -5.62 -15.26 -13.75
CA LYS A 187 -5.93 -15.10 -15.19
C LYS A 187 -4.70 -14.65 -15.97
N GLU A 188 -3.91 -13.72 -15.43
CA GLU A 188 -2.64 -13.30 -16.03
C GLU A 188 -1.65 -14.45 -16.12
N LEU A 189 -1.50 -15.25 -15.05
CA LEU A 189 -0.61 -16.42 -15.06
C LEU A 189 -1.05 -17.52 -16.02
N TYR A 190 -2.36 -17.70 -16.25
CA TYR A 190 -2.87 -18.69 -17.20
C TYR A 190 -2.47 -18.40 -18.66
N GLN A 191 -2.09 -17.17 -18.99
CA GLN A 191 -1.62 -16.78 -20.34
C GLN A 191 -0.22 -17.30 -20.68
N TYR A 192 0.56 -17.74 -19.69
CA TYR A 192 1.92 -18.26 -19.89
C TYR A 192 1.93 -19.78 -19.95
N GLU A 193 2.81 -20.35 -20.78
CA GLU A 193 3.02 -21.80 -20.80
C GLU A 193 3.63 -22.29 -19.47
N GLU A 194 3.43 -23.58 -19.13
CA GLU A 194 3.96 -24.15 -17.89
C GLU A 194 5.48 -23.95 -17.78
N SER A 195 6.20 -24.14 -18.89
CA SER A 195 7.65 -23.93 -18.96
C SER A 195 8.07 -22.47 -18.70
N GLU A 196 7.25 -21.51 -19.09
CA GLU A 196 7.50 -20.09 -18.86
C GLU A 196 7.28 -19.71 -17.39
N LEU A 197 6.19 -20.21 -16.79
CA LEU A 197 5.92 -20.06 -15.36
C LEU A 197 7.08 -20.63 -14.51
N ASP A 198 7.61 -21.76 -14.95
CA ASP A 198 8.76 -22.41 -14.33
C ASP A 198 10.02 -21.53 -14.40
N ILE A 199 10.30 -20.93 -15.57
CA ILE A 199 11.42 -19.98 -15.75
C ILE A 199 11.18 -18.71 -14.92
N MET A 200 10.00 -18.11 -14.98
CA MET A 200 9.62 -16.90 -14.22
C MET A 200 9.91 -17.06 -12.73
N ARG A 201 9.44 -18.17 -12.14
CA ARG A 201 9.66 -18.48 -10.73
C ARG A 201 11.15 -18.61 -10.40
N ASN A 202 11.91 -19.35 -11.22
CA ASN A 202 13.33 -19.56 -10.94
C ASN A 202 14.18 -18.31 -11.26
N GLU A 203 13.77 -17.44 -12.18
CA GLU A 203 14.44 -16.16 -12.44
C GLU A 203 14.44 -15.27 -11.19
N ILE A 204 13.35 -15.28 -10.40
CA ILE A 204 13.30 -14.56 -9.12
C ILE A 204 14.43 -15.03 -8.20
N PHE A 205 14.55 -16.35 -7.98
CA PHE A 205 15.62 -16.91 -7.14
C PHE A 205 17.02 -16.63 -7.71
N ALA A 206 17.17 -16.70 -9.04
CA ALA A 206 18.42 -16.43 -9.73
C ALA A 206 18.88 -14.97 -9.56
N ASP A 207 17.95 -14.01 -9.60
CA ASP A 207 18.23 -12.58 -9.42
C ASP A 207 18.83 -12.29 -8.04
N HIS A 208 18.33 -13.00 -7.03
CA HIS A 208 18.86 -12.93 -5.66
C HIS A 208 20.13 -13.77 -5.44
N GLY A 209 20.61 -14.48 -6.47
CA GLY A 209 21.86 -15.24 -6.46
C GLY A 209 21.75 -16.65 -5.87
N TYR A 210 20.58 -17.27 -5.95
CA TYR A 210 20.38 -18.64 -5.46
C TYR A 210 21.21 -19.68 -6.24
N ILE A 211 21.86 -20.61 -5.53
CA ILE A 211 22.64 -21.71 -6.12
C ILE A 211 21.72 -22.91 -6.39
N PHE A 212 21.31 -23.07 -7.65
CA PHE A 212 20.44 -24.18 -8.06
C PHE A 212 21.08 -25.56 -7.88
N LYS A 213 20.37 -26.45 -7.17
CA LYS A 213 20.76 -27.86 -6.99
C LYS A 213 20.24 -28.78 -8.10
N SER A 214 19.17 -28.39 -8.79
CA SER A 214 18.64 -29.12 -9.94
C SER A 214 19.52 -28.89 -11.16
N LYS A 215 19.93 -29.97 -11.83
CA LYS A 215 20.74 -29.91 -13.06
C LYS A 215 20.06 -29.07 -14.15
N LYS A 216 18.72 -29.18 -14.31
CA LYS A 216 17.93 -28.37 -15.28
C LYS A 216 18.19 -26.88 -15.09
N TRP A 217 18.06 -26.39 -13.85
CA TRP A 217 18.16 -24.96 -13.55
C TRP A 217 19.60 -24.48 -13.48
N SER A 218 20.51 -25.31 -12.96
CA SER A 218 21.95 -25.01 -13.00
C SER A 218 22.45 -24.86 -14.45
N ASP A 219 22.11 -25.79 -15.34
CA ASP A 219 22.51 -25.74 -16.76
C ASP A 219 21.85 -24.58 -17.51
N TYR A 220 20.62 -24.22 -17.15
CA TYR A 220 19.90 -23.09 -17.75
C TYR A 220 20.53 -21.75 -17.33
N PHE A 221 20.60 -21.49 -16.01
CA PHE A 221 21.05 -20.20 -15.49
C PHE A 221 22.55 -19.95 -15.62
N SER A 222 23.39 -21.00 -15.67
CA SER A 222 24.83 -20.85 -15.94
C SER A 222 25.15 -20.20 -17.29
N LYS A 223 24.20 -20.18 -18.22
CA LYS A 223 24.32 -19.53 -19.54
C LYS A 223 23.78 -18.10 -19.56
N ILE A 224 23.18 -17.64 -18.46
CA ILE A 224 22.56 -16.33 -18.37
C ILE A 224 23.57 -15.32 -17.84
N ALA A 225 23.95 -14.34 -18.66
CA ALA A 225 25.08 -13.44 -18.39
C ALA A 225 24.97 -12.61 -17.10
N TRP A 226 23.75 -12.33 -16.64
CA TRP A 226 23.52 -11.56 -15.41
C TRP A 226 23.42 -12.41 -14.16
N TYR A 227 23.30 -13.74 -14.28
CA TYR A 227 23.16 -14.63 -13.12
C TYR A 227 24.48 -14.78 -12.37
N GLN A 228 24.44 -14.52 -11.06
CA GLN A 228 25.60 -14.65 -10.18
C GLN A 228 25.23 -15.55 -8.97
N PRO A 229 25.59 -16.85 -9.00
CA PRO A 229 25.35 -17.74 -7.86
C PRO A 229 26.17 -17.30 -6.65
N ARG A 230 25.50 -17.06 -5.52
CA ARG A 230 26.09 -16.50 -4.28
C ARG A 230 25.63 -17.21 -3.01
N PHE A 231 24.39 -17.67 -2.95
CA PHE A 231 23.78 -18.15 -1.71
C PHE A 231 23.06 -19.49 -1.88
N ASP A 232 23.13 -20.34 -0.86
CA ASP A 232 22.37 -21.59 -0.81
C ASP A 232 20.90 -21.38 -0.42
N ASP A 233 20.55 -20.23 0.15
CA ASP A 233 19.18 -19.79 0.43
C ASP A 233 19.08 -18.27 0.21
N VAL A 234 17.96 -17.83 -0.36
CA VAL A 234 17.66 -16.42 -0.65
C VAL A 234 16.27 -16.02 -0.13
N SER A 235 15.63 -16.87 0.66
CA SER A 235 14.26 -16.68 1.15
C SER A 235 14.08 -15.36 1.94
N ASP A 236 15.15 -14.91 2.61
CA ASP A 236 15.23 -13.63 3.34
C ASP A 236 15.41 -12.40 2.43
N LYS A 237 15.73 -12.60 1.14
CA LYS A 237 15.96 -11.54 0.15
C LYS A 237 14.75 -11.28 -0.74
N LEU A 238 13.80 -12.21 -0.76
CA LEU A 238 12.60 -12.10 -1.57
C LEU A 238 11.70 -10.99 -1.04
N THR A 239 11.19 -10.15 -1.94
CA THR A 239 10.16 -9.17 -1.60
C THR A 239 8.82 -9.87 -1.35
N GLU A 240 7.88 -9.20 -0.66
CA GLU A 240 6.53 -9.75 -0.46
C GLU A 240 5.79 -9.99 -1.79
N ILE A 241 6.03 -9.15 -2.79
CA ILE A 241 5.50 -9.32 -4.17
C ILE A 241 5.98 -10.66 -4.75
N GLU A 242 7.29 -10.92 -4.64
CA GLU A 242 7.93 -12.13 -5.14
C GLU A 242 7.43 -13.38 -4.42
N LYS A 243 7.33 -13.34 -3.09
CA LYS A 243 6.82 -14.46 -2.28
C LYS A 243 5.39 -14.83 -2.70
N ILE A 244 4.52 -13.83 -2.88
CA ILE A 244 3.14 -14.05 -3.34
C ILE A 244 3.14 -14.66 -4.74
N ASN A 245 3.91 -14.10 -5.67
CA ASN A 245 3.94 -14.58 -7.05
C ASN A 245 4.53 -15.98 -7.18
N ILE A 246 5.60 -16.31 -6.44
CA ILE A 246 6.16 -17.67 -6.40
C ILE A 246 5.08 -18.67 -5.98
N LYS A 247 4.30 -18.35 -4.93
CA LYS A 247 3.21 -19.20 -4.45
C LYS A 247 2.10 -19.35 -5.51
N ARG A 248 1.65 -18.24 -6.12
CA ARG A 248 0.60 -18.28 -7.15
C ARG A 248 1.03 -19.02 -8.41
N ILE A 249 2.27 -18.82 -8.86
CA ILE A 249 2.86 -19.55 -9.99
C ILE A 249 2.85 -21.05 -9.68
N LEU A 250 3.33 -21.45 -8.50
CA LEU A 250 3.29 -22.85 -8.04
C LEU A 250 1.88 -23.44 -8.03
N GLU A 251 0.88 -22.68 -7.61
CA GLU A 251 -0.52 -23.11 -7.60
C GLU A 251 -1.11 -23.27 -9.00
N VAL A 252 -0.81 -22.33 -9.92
CA VAL A 252 -1.27 -22.39 -11.32
C VAL A 252 -0.59 -23.54 -12.05
N SER A 253 0.72 -23.73 -11.91
CA SER A 253 1.45 -24.84 -12.53
C SER A 253 0.94 -26.22 -12.09
N LYS A 254 0.45 -26.37 -10.85
CA LYS A 254 -0.15 -27.63 -10.37
C LYS A 254 -1.54 -27.94 -10.95
N ARG A 255 -2.20 -26.94 -11.55
CA ARG A 255 -3.58 -27.03 -12.07
C ARG A 255 -3.64 -27.07 -13.60
N LYS A 256 -2.53 -26.77 -14.28
CA LYS A 256 -2.37 -26.99 -15.71
C LYS A 256 -2.01 -28.45 -15.95
#